data_AF-A0A7J7KLL2-F1
#
_entry.id   AF-A0A7J7KLL2-F1
#
_cell.length_a   1.000
_cell.length_b   1.000
_cell.length_c   1.000
_cell.angle_alpha   90.00
_cell.angle_beta   90.00
_cell.angle_gamma   90.00
#
_symmetry.space_group_name_H-M   'P 1'
#
loop_
_entity.id
_entity.type
_entity.pdbx_description
1 polymer ?
#
loop_
_entity_poly.entity_id
_entity_poly.type
_entity_poly.pdbx_seq_one_letter_code
_entity_poly.pdbx_strand_id
1 'polypeptide(L)'
;MSTYEDFVGLTVVKQAQKHVIEAEADFLQVQEERRTKQQNLSQIHKRLKKLNSELEKIPRTDDRYLQLLTEEHSVIKGEQVLSNEVEELENKERQQFMLLSTALRDSHEKESAQAEKTKYWSVAGSVLGACIGILGTTLNNRFRMRELKNLVTSKESSSLLVVDRLDSIESCVDEINKQLSADPDSSNFSFNNNVDTQTEFL
;
A
#
# COMPACT_ATOMS: atom_id res chain seq x y z
N MET A 1 3.21 2.93 16.30
CA MET A 1 2.37 4.07 15.89
C MET A 1 1.74 3.88 14.52
N SER A 2 2.39 3.18 13.56
CA SER A 2 1.84 2.95 12.20
C SER A 2 0.57 2.08 12.14
N THR A 3 0.42 1.04 12.96
CA THR A 3 -0.80 0.19 12.96
C THR A 3 -2.08 0.94 13.33
N TYR A 4 -1.97 1.99 14.14
CA TYR A 4 -3.11 2.82 14.54
C TYR A 4 -3.53 3.76 13.40
N GLU A 5 -2.59 4.36 12.68
CA GLU A 5 -2.89 5.24 11.55
C GLU A 5 -3.55 4.48 10.38
N ASP A 6 -3.12 3.25 10.13
CA ASP A 6 -3.71 2.40 9.08
C ASP A 6 -5.14 1.98 9.45
N PHE A 7 -5.37 1.61 10.72
CA PHE A 7 -6.70 1.25 11.21
C PHE A 7 -7.65 2.45 11.22
N VAL A 8 -7.18 3.61 11.67
CA VAL A 8 -7.95 4.86 11.67
C VAL A 8 -8.22 5.31 10.23
N GLY A 9 -7.24 5.22 9.32
CA GLY A 9 -7.40 5.55 7.91
C GLY A 9 -8.44 4.68 7.19
N LEU A 10 -8.38 3.35 7.40
CA LEU A 10 -9.38 2.42 6.85
C LEU A 10 -10.78 2.68 7.42
N THR A 11 -10.86 3.05 8.70
CA THR A 11 -12.14 3.38 9.36
C THR A 11 -12.75 4.67 8.79
N VAL A 12 -11.93 5.69 8.55
CA VAL A 12 -12.38 6.96 7.95
C VAL A 12 -12.86 6.79 6.51
N VAL A 13 -12.17 5.98 5.71
CA VAL A 13 -12.60 5.68 4.32
C VAL A 13 -13.91 4.90 4.31
N LYS A 14 -14.03 3.86 5.15
CA LYS A 14 -15.29 3.11 5.28
C LYS A 14 -16.45 3.99 5.74
N GLN A 15 -16.21 4.92 6.67
CA GLN A 15 -17.22 5.85 7.14
C GLN A 15 -17.65 6.83 6.04
N ALA A 16 -16.71 7.35 5.24
CA ALA A 16 -17.02 8.21 4.10
C ALA A 16 -17.82 7.47 3.02
N GLN A 17 -17.43 6.24 2.68
CA GLN A 17 -18.17 5.38 1.74
C GLN A 17 -19.59 5.07 2.25
N LYS A 18 -19.73 4.74 3.54
CA LYS A 18 -21.04 4.51 4.15
C LYS A 18 -21.95 5.75 4.03
N HIS A 19 -21.40 6.94 4.30
CA HIS A 19 -22.14 8.19 4.17
C HIS A 19 -22.58 8.48 2.73
N VAL A 20 -21.75 8.17 1.73
CA VAL A 20 -22.13 8.27 0.31
C VAL A 20 -23.26 7.31 -0.03
N ILE A 21 -23.18 6.05 0.41
CA ILE A 21 -24.20 5.03 0.14
C ILE A 21 -25.55 5.43 0.79
N GLU A 22 -25.53 5.95 2.02
CA GLU A 22 -26.73 6.44 2.70
C GLU A 22 -27.34 7.63 1.94
N ALA A 23 -26.54 8.63 1.56
CA ALA A 23 -27.01 9.78 0.79
C ALA A 23 -27.52 9.39 -0.61
N GLU A 24 -26.92 8.38 -1.26
CA GLU A 24 -27.38 7.85 -2.54
C GLU A 24 -28.73 7.16 -2.41
N ALA A 25 -28.92 6.33 -1.39
CA ALA A 25 -30.18 5.65 -1.13
C ALA A 25 -31.32 6.66 -0.89
N ASP A 26 -31.07 7.69 -0.07
CA ASP A 26 -32.05 8.74 0.21
C ASP A 26 -32.40 9.55 -1.05
N PHE A 27 -31.41 9.86 -1.89
CA PHE A 27 -31.62 10.53 -3.18
C PHE A 27 -32.49 9.68 -4.13
N LEU A 28 -32.20 8.39 -4.26
CA LEU A 28 -32.95 7.49 -5.13
C LEU A 28 -34.41 7.34 -4.67
N GLN A 29 -34.65 7.25 -3.37
CA GLN A 29 -36.00 7.20 -2.82
C GLN A 29 -36.81 8.44 -3.21
N VAL A 30 -36.27 9.63 -2.96
CA VAL A 30 -36.97 10.89 -3.27
C VAL A 30 -37.19 11.04 -4.79
N GLN A 31 -36.23 10.59 -5.60
CA GLN A 31 -36.36 10.60 -7.05
C GLN A 31 -37.49 9.68 -7.55
N GLU A 32 -37.65 8.49 -6.96
CA GLU A 32 -38.73 7.55 -7.26
C GLU A 32 -40.10 8.13 -6.87
N GLU A 33 -40.20 8.72 -5.69
CA GLU A 33 -41.42 9.38 -5.21
C GLU A 33 -41.83 10.52 -6.15
N ARG A 34 -40.88 11.39 -6.52
CA ARG A 34 -41.11 12.48 -7.49
C ARG A 34 -41.60 11.92 -8.82
N ARG A 35 -40.95 10.88 -9.36
CA ARG A 35 -41.33 10.26 -10.65
C ARG A 35 -42.76 9.70 -10.59
N THR A 36 -43.12 9.06 -9.49
CA THR A 36 -44.46 8.51 -9.28
C THR A 36 -45.52 9.62 -9.24
N LYS A 37 -45.27 10.69 -8.47
CA LYS A 37 -46.19 11.84 -8.40
C LYS A 37 -46.30 12.58 -9.74
N GLN A 38 -45.20 12.71 -10.48
CA GLN A 38 -45.19 13.28 -11.83
C GLN A 38 -46.01 12.44 -12.82
N GLN A 39 -45.95 11.11 -12.73
CA GLN A 39 -46.80 10.23 -13.52
C GLN A 39 -48.28 10.40 -13.19
N ASN A 40 -48.63 10.53 -11.91
CA ASN A 40 -50.00 10.80 -11.47
C ASN A 40 -50.49 12.16 -12.01
N LEU A 41 -49.64 13.19 -11.97
CA LEU A 41 -49.95 14.51 -12.53
C LEU A 41 -50.25 14.43 -14.03
N SER A 42 -49.43 13.66 -14.77
CA SER A 42 -49.67 13.39 -16.18
C SER A 42 -51.01 12.70 -16.45
N GLN A 43 -51.41 11.75 -15.60
CA GLN A 43 -52.71 11.09 -15.69
C GLN A 43 -53.87 12.04 -15.42
N ILE A 44 -53.74 12.93 -14.42
CA ILE A 44 -54.74 13.96 -14.11
C ILE A 44 -54.89 14.95 -15.28
N HIS A 45 -53.80 15.40 -15.89
CA HIS A 45 -53.87 16.24 -17.09
C HIS A 45 -54.58 15.54 -18.26
N LYS A 46 -54.39 14.24 -18.44
CA LYS A 46 -55.14 13.46 -19.45
C LYS A 46 -56.63 13.41 -19.14
N ARG A 47 -56.99 13.23 -17.86
CA ARG A 47 -58.40 13.26 -17.41
C ARG A 47 -59.03 14.62 -17.63
N LEU A 48 -58.34 15.72 -17.29
CA LEU A 48 -58.82 17.07 -17.55
C LEU A 48 -59.05 17.32 -19.04
N LYS A 49 -58.10 16.94 -19.91
CA LYS A 49 -58.30 17.04 -21.36
C LYS A 49 -59.53 16.29 -21.83
N LYS A 50 -59.79 15.10 -21.28
CA LYS A 50 -60.99 14.32 -21.60
C LYS A 50 -62.26 15.03 -21.14
N LEU A 51 -62.33 15.48 -19.88
CA LEU A 51 -63.48 16.23 -19.34
C LEU A 51 -63.77 17.48 -20.17
N ASN A 52 -62.74 18.26 -20.52
CA ASN A 52 -62.90 19.48 -21.31
C ASN A 52 -63.45 19.17 -22.71
N SER A 53 -62.98 18.08 -23.33
CA SER A 53 -63.50 17.63 -24.62
C SER A 53 -64.94 17.12 -24.57
N GLU A 54 -65.40 16.64 -23.41
CA GLU A 54 -66.79 16.24 -23.19
C GLU A 54 -67.68 17.48 -22.92
N LEU A 55 -67.15 18.43 -22.14
CA LEU A 55 -67.81 19.69 -21.81
C LEU A 55 -68.07 20.55 -23.05
N GLU A 56 -67.15 20.55 -24.02
CA GLU A 56 -67.28 21.29 -25.29
C GLU A 56 -68.39 20.72 -26.20
N LYS A 57 -68.71 19.43 -26.06
CA LYS A 57 -69.72 18.76 -26.89
C LYS A 57 -71.15 18.91 -26.36
N ILE A 58 -71.31 19.24 -25.08
CA ILE A 58 -72.61 19.31 -24.41
C ILE A 58 -73.08 20.76 -24.37
N PRO A 59 -74.31 21.07 -24.80
CA PRO A 59 -74.84 22.42 -24.70
C PRO A 59 -75.01 22.82 -23.23
N ARG A 60 -74.75 24.10 -22.93
CA ARG A 60 -74.81 24.64 -21.56
C ARG A 60 -76.19 24.54 -20.89
N THR A 61 -77.24 24.30 -21.67
CA THR A 61 -78.62 24.17 -21.21
C THR A 61 -78.95 22.78 -20.67
N ASP A 62 -78.08 21.79 -20.87
CA ASP A 62 -78.25 20.42 -20.37
C ASP A 62 -77.78 20.32 -18.91
N ASP A 63 -78.58 19.73 -18.03
CA ASP A 63 -78.23 19.49 -16.62
C ASP A 63 -76.91 18.71 -16.45
N ARG A 64 -76.57 17.86 -17.44
CA ARG A 64 -75.31 17.11 -17.45
C ARG A 64 -74.08 18.02 -17.54
N TYR A 65 -74.21 19.22 -18.11
CA TYR A 65 -73.13 20.20 -18.20
C TYR A 65 -72.65 20.62 -16.80
N LEU A 66 -73.58 20.89 -15.88
CA LEU A 66 -73.25 21.31 -14.50
C LEU A 66 -72.53 20.20 -13.72
N GLN A 67 -72.93 18.95 -13.94
CA GLN A 67 -72.28 17.79 -13.31
C GLN A 67 -70.82 17.66 -13.76
N LEU A 68 -70.57 17.70 -15.08
CA LEU A 68 -69.22 17.63 -15.65
C LEU A 68 -68.35 18.83 -15.25
N LEU A 69 -68.92 20.04 -15.20
CA LEU A 69 -68.20 21.24 -14.76
C LEU A 69 -67.79 21.13 -13.28
N THR A 70 -68.68 20.59 -12.44
CA THR A 70 -68.35 20.36 -11.02
C THR A 70 -67.26 19.31 -10.88
N GLU A 71 -67.30 18.24 -11.69
CA GLU A 71 -66.24 17.24 -11.74
C GLU A 71 -64.92 17.85 -12.21
N GLU A 72 -64.89 18.60 -13.30
CA GLU A 72 -63.71 19.31 -13.80
C GLU A 72 -63.09 20.17 -12.69
N HIS A 73 -63.90 20.98 -12.02
CA HIS A 73 -63.40 21.83 -10.95
C HIS A 73 -62.79 21.03 -9.80
N SER A 74 -63.38 19.89 -9.43
CA SER A 74 -62.82 18.99 -8.42
C SER A 74 -61.46 18.41 -8.85
N VAL A 75 -61.32 18.06 -10.13
CA VAL A 75 -60.07 17.52 -10.69
C VAL A 75 -59.00 18.61 -10.76
N ILE A 76 -59.35 19.84 -11.12
CA ILE A 76 -58.42 21.00 -11.11
C ILE A 76 -57.89 21.25 -9.70
N LYS A 77 -58.74 21.20 -8.67
CA LYS A 77 -58.27 21.33 -7.28
C LYS A 77 -57.28 20.22 -6.91
N GLY A 78 -57.57 18.98 -7.30
CA GLY A 78 -56.65 17.86 -7.10
C GLY A 78 -55.33 18.02 -7.85
N GLU A 79 -55.37 18.56 -9.07
CA GLU A 79 -54.18 18.87 -9.88
C GLU A 79 -53.29 19.91 -9.20
N GLN A 80 -53.85 20.99 -8.66
CA GLN A 80 -53.10 22.00 -7.91
C GLN A 80 -52.37 21.40 -6.69
N VAL A 81 -53.07 20.56 -5.92
CA VAL A 81 -52.45 19.88 -4.76
C VAL A 81 -51.29 18.99 -5.21
N LEU A 82 -51.52 18.18 -6.24
CA LEU A 82 -50.49 17.26 -6.76
C LEU A 82 -49.30 17.99 -7.39
N SER A 83 -49.55 19.12 -8.05
CA SER A 83 -48.51 20.00 -8.60
C SER A 83 -47.62 20.55 -7.49
N ASN A 84 -48.21 21.02 -6.38
CA ASN A 84 -47.46 21.49 -5.22
C ASN A 84 -46.64 20.36 -4.59
N GLU A 85 -47.20 19.15 -4.46
CA GLU A 85 -46.47 17.98 -3.95
C GLU A 85 -45.26 17.61 -4.82
N VAL A 86 -45.40 17.70 -6.16
CA VAL A 86 -44.29 17.49 -7.09
C VAL A 86 -43.21 18.55 -6.88
N GLU A 87 -43.58 19.83 -6.77
CA GLU A 87 -42.62 20.92 -6.52
C GLU A 87 -41.86 20.72 -5.21
N GLU A 88 -42.55 20.30 -4.15
CA GLU A 88 -41.92 19.96 -2.87
C GLU A 88 -40.93 18.80 -3.01
N LEU A 89 -41.27 17.76 -3.77
CA LEU A 89 -40.39 16.62 -4.04
C LEU A 89 -39.20 17.00 -4.93
N GLU A 90 -39.37 17.88 -5.90
CA GLU A 90 -38.25 18.43 -6.70
C GLU A 90 -37.28 19.21 -5.83
N ASN A 91 -37.78 20.01 -4.89
CA ASN A 91 -36.95 20.74 -3.94
C ASN A 91 -36.20 19.78 -3.01
N LYS A 92 -36.86 18.73 -2.51
CA LYS A 92 -36.21 17.68 -1.71
C LYS A 92 -35.16 16.91 -2.50
N GLU A 93 -35.44 16.54 -3.76
CA GLU A 93 -34.49 15.85 -4.64
C GLU A 93 -33.24 16.70 -4.84
N ARG A 94 -33.40 18.01 -5.10
CA ARG A 94 -32.26 18.94 -5.23
C ARG A 94 -31.44 19.00 -3.94
N GLN A 95 -32.07 19.06 -2.78
CA GLN A 95 -31.37 19.06 -1.50
C GLN A 95 -30.58 17.77 -1.29
N GLN A 96 -31.19 16.61 -1.56
CA GLN A 96 -30.51 15.31 -1.45
C GLN A 96 -29.38 15.17 -2.46
N PHE A 97 -29.56 15.66 -3.68
CA PHE A 97 -28.49 15.70 -4.68
C PHE A 97 -27.30 16.54 -4.21
N MET A 98 -27.54 17.69 -3.57
CA MET A 98 -26.49 18.51 -3.00
C MET A 98 -25.75 17.76 -1.87
N LEU A 99 -26.47 17.10 -0.97
CA LEU A 99 -25.88 16.28 0.10
C LEU A 99 -25.03 15.15 -0.45
N LEU A 100 -25.54 14.40 -1.43
CA LEU A 100 -24.84 13.34 -2.13
C LEU A 100 -23.58 13.88 -2.83
N SER A 101 -23.69 15.00 -3.54
CA SER A 101 -22.58 15.63 -4.25
C SER A 101 -21.48 16.09 -3.30
N THR A 102 -21.85 16.66 -2.14
CA THR A 102 -20.89 17.01 -1.09
C THR A 102 -20.25 15.78 -0.49
N ALA A 103 -21.02 14.74 -0.16
CA ALA A 103 -20.49 13.48 0.37
C ALA A 103 -19.51 12.80 -0.60
N LEU A 104 -19.83 12.79 -1.90
CA LEU A 104 -18.96 12.29 -2.97
C LEU A 104 -17.66 13.08 -3.06
N ARG A 105 -17.75 14.42 -3.04
CA ARG A 105 -16.57 15.27 -3.05
C ARG A 105 -15.68 15.06 -1.83
N ASP A 106 -16.26 15.02 -0.64
CA ASP A 106 -15.54 14.78 0.62
C ASP A 106 -14.86 13.40 0.64
N SER A 107 -15.48 12.39 0.03
CA SER A 107 -14.88 11.07 -0.14
C SER A 107 -13.64 11.13 -1.05
N HIS A 108 -13.73 11.82 -2.19
CA HIS A 108 -12.60 11.97 -3.11
C HIS A 108 -11.46 12.84 -2.56
N GLU A 109 -11.78 13.85 -1.74
CA GLU A 109 -10.77 14.70 -1.09
C GLU A 109 -10.01 13.92 0.00
N LYS A 110 -10.70 13.02 0.72
CA LYS A 110 -10.07 12.08 1.67
C LYS A 110 -9.23 11.00 0.98
N GLU A 111 -9.59 10.57 -0.23
CA GLU A 111 -8.75 9.70 -1.06
C GLU A 111 -7.48 10.41 -1.54
N SER A 112 -7.60 11.69 -1.93
CA SER A 112 -6.47 12.49 -2.42
C SER A 112 -5.45 12.82 -1.32
N ALA A 113 -5.89 13.05 -0.07
CA ALA A 113 -5.01 13.26 1.07
C ALA A 113 -4.16 12.02 1.44
N GLN A 114 -4.53 10.82 0.97
CA GLN A 114 -3.78 9.59 1.21
C GLN A 114 -2.78 9.26 0.10
N ALA A 115 -3.01 9.71 -1.14
CA ALA A 115 -2.07 9.55 -2.25
C ALA A 115 -0.72 10.25 -1.99
N GLU A 116 -0.71 11.33 -1.21
CA GLU A 116 0.53 12.01 -0.80
C GLU A 116 1.36 11.21 0.22
N LYS A 117 0.74 10.33 1.03
CA LYS A 117 1.45 9.60 2.10
C LYS A 117 2.35 8.48 1.56
N THR A 118 2.01 7.86 0.44
CA THR A 118 2.88 6.87 -0.24
C THR A 118 4.22 7.49 -0.67
N LYS A 119 4.25 8.80 -0.96
CA LYS A 119 5.48 9.53 -1.33
C LYS A 119 6.48 9.64 -0.17
N TYR A 120 6.00 9.73 1.08
CA TYR A 120 6.89 9.81 2.25
C TYR A 120 7.38 8.43 2.70
N TRP A 121 6.59 7.38 2.52
CA TRP A 121 6.99 6.00 2.84
C TRP A 121 8.14 5.50 1.96
N SER A 122 8.13 5.81 0.66
CA SER A 122 9.24 5.44 -0.24
C SER A 122 10.53 6.21 0.08
N VAL A 123 10.41 7.51 0.43
CA VAL A 123 11.55 8.34 0.85
C VAL A 123 12.13 7.86 2.18
N ALA A 124 11.29 7.56 3.17
CA ALA A 124 11.72 7.01 4.46
C ALA A 124 12.41 5.65 4.30
N GLY A 125 11.89 4.77 3.43
CA GLY A 125 12.50 3.48 3.08
C GLY A 125 13.87 3.63 2.41
N SER A 126 14.04 4.62 1.53
CA SER A 126 15.33 4.94 0.90
C SER A 126 16.38 5.37 1.93
N VAL A 127 16.02 6.26 2.86
CA VAL A 127 16.93 6.73 3.92
C VAL A 127 17.33 5.58 4.85
N LEU A 128 16.37 4.76 5.29
CA LEU A 128 16.63 3.58 6.11
C LEU A 128 17.51 2.55 5.38
N GLY A 129 17.23 2.28 4.10
CA GLY A 129 18.00 1.38 3.26
C GLY A 129 19.45 1.86 3.06
N ALA A 130 19.66 3.16 2.87
CA ALA A 130 20.99 3.75 2.78
C ALA A 130 21.77 3.61 4.10
N CYS A 131 21.13 3.87 5.24
CA CYS A 131 21.76 3.67 6.56
C CYS A 131 22.15 2.21 6.79
N ILE A 132 21.27 1.26 6.50
CA ILE A 132 21.54 -0.17 6.63
C ILE A 132 22.63 -0.60 5.64
N GLY A 133 22.62 -0.09 4.41
CA GLY A 133 23.65 -0.38 3.40
C GLY A 133 25.04 0.09 3.81
N ILE A 134 25.16 1.29 4.37
CA ILE A 134 26.42 1.84 4.89
C ILE A 134 26.92 1.02 6.10
N LEU A 135 26.02 0.65 7.03
CA LEU A 135 26.38 -0.17 8.18
C LEU A 135 26.77 -1.60 7.79
N GLY A 136 26.02 -2.21 6.85
CA GLY A 136 26.28 -3.55 6.34
C GLY A 136 27.60 -3.65 5.61
N THR A 137 27.92 -2.67 4.75
CA THR A 137 29.22 -2.60 4.07
C THR A 137 30.37 -2.37 5.06
N THR A 138 30.17 -1.53 6.09
CA THR A 138 31.16 -1.29 7.13
C THR A 138 31.45 -2.54 7.97
N LEU A 139 30.43 -3.30 8.35
CA LEU A 139 30.59 -4.56 9.08
C LEU A 139 31.27 -5.64 8.23
N ASN A 140 30.85 -5.79 6.97
CA ASN A 140 31.45 -6.75 6.04
C ASN A 140 32.94 -6.45 5.78
N ASN A 141 33.28 -5.17 5.62
CA ASN A 141 34.67 -4.75 5.43
C ASN A 141 35.53 -5.02 6.68
N ARG A 142 34.96 -4.89 7.89
CA ARG A 142 35.67 -5.24 9.14
C ARG A 142 35.91 -6.74 9.28
N PHE A 143 35.00 -7.60 8.83
CA PHE A 143 35.24 -9.05 8.82
C PHE A 143 36.31 -9.44 7.79
N ARG A 144 36.24 -8.88 6.57
CA ARG A 144 37.21 -9.13 5.51
C ARG A 144 38.64 -8.70 5.88
N MET A 145 38.79 -7.59 6.61
CA MET A 145 40.11 -7.14 7.08
C MET A 145 40.68 -8.04 8.18
N ARG A 146 39.83 -8.75 8.98
CA ARG A 146 40.30 -9.73 9.97
C ARG A 146 40.84 -10.99 9.31
N GLU A 147 40.23 -11.45 8.21
CA GLU A 147 40.75 -12.55 7.41
C GLU A 147 42.08 -12.20 6.75
N LEU A 148 42.21 -11.00 6.15
CA LEU A 148 43.47 -10.54 5.58
C LEU A 148 44.57 -10.39 6.65
N LYS A 149 44.23 -9.88 7.84
CA LYS A 149 45.18 -9.72 8.94
C LYS A 149 45.67 -11.08 9.48
N ASN A 150 44.79 -12.07 9.58
CA ASN A 150 45.17 -13.43 9.96
C ASN A 150 46.06 -14.10 8.89
N LEU A 151 45.80 -13.86 7.60
CA LEU A 151 46.64 -14.38 6.52
C LEU A 151 48.03 -13.71 6.46
N VAL A 152 48.13 -12.41 6.76
CA VAL A 152 49.41 -11.70 6.86
C VAL A 152 50.21 -12.16 8.08
N THR A 153 49.58 -12.27 9.26
CA THR A 153 50.25 -12.77 10.48
C THR A 153 50.72 -14.23 10.34
N SER A 154 49.97 -15.09 9.64
CA SER A 154 50.43 -16.45 9.34
C SER A 154 51.61 -16.49 8.36
N LYS A 155 51.68 -15.57 7.40
CA LYS A 155 52.84 -15.46 6.49
C LYS A 155 54.08 -14.94 7.22
N GLU A 156 53.93 -13.95 8.10
CA GLU A 156 55.02 -13.40 8.92
C GLU A 156 55.58 -14.46 9.89
N SER A 157 54.71 -15.24 10.52
CA SER A 157 55.12 -16.33 11.43
C SER A 157 55.84 -17.46 10.68
N SER A 158 55.40 -17.77 9.46
CA SER A 158 56.02 -18.79 8.62
C SER A 158 57.39 -18.34 8.10
N SER A 159 57.54 -17.07 7.70
CA SER A 159 58.85 -16.53 7.28
C SER A 159 59.82 -16.43 8.45
N LEU A 160 59.35 -16.05 9.65
CA LEU A 160 60.20 -15.99 10.84
C LEU A 160 60.67 -17.39 11.24
N LEU A 161 59.82 -18.42 11.17
CA LEU A 161 60.24 -19.81 11.40
C LEU A 161 61.26 -20.30 10.38
N VAL A 162 61.16 -19.88 9.12
CA VAL A 162 62.17 -20.23 8.09
C VAL A 162 63.50 -19.54 8.37
N VAL A 163 63.50 -18.26 8.74
CA VAL A 163 64.73 -17.53 9.11
C VAL A 163 65.38 -18.12 10.36
N ASP A 164 64.59 -18.43 11.40
CA ASP A 164 65.08 -19.01 12.66
C ASP A 164 65.67 -20.43 12.45
N ARG A 165 65.09 -21.19 11.52
CA ARG A 165 65.64 -22.49 11.09
C ARG A 165 66.94 -22.33 10.29
N LEU A 166 67.11 -21.27 9.50
CA LEU A 166 68.34 -21.01 8.76
C LEU A 166 69.48 -20.59 9.70
N ASP A 167 69.23 -19.71 10.68
CA ASP A 167 70.21 -19.33 11.70
C ASP A 167 70.67 -20.55 12.53
N SER A 168 69.72 -21.44 12.85
CA SER A 168 70.04 -22.71 13.53
C SER A 168 70.93 -23.62 12.68
N ILE A 169 70.72 -23.67 11.36
CA ILE A 169 71.56 -24.45 10.44
C ILE A 169 72.95 -23.83 10.32
N GLU A 170 73.06 -22.51 10.21
CA GLU A 170 74.35 -21.81 10.15
C GLU A 170 75.18 -22.06 11.42
N SER A 171 74.55 -22.01 12.60
CA SER A 171 75.22 -22.33 13.87
C SER A 171 75.68 -23.81 13.96
N CYS A 172 74.91 -24.73 13.37
CA CYS A 172 75.27 -26.16 13.32
C CYS A 172 76.44 -26.41 12.36
N VAL A 173 76.47 -25.71 11.22
CA VAL A 173 77.57 -25.76 10.27
C VAL A 173 78.85 -25.20 10.90
N ASP A 174 78.76 -24.09 11.63
CA ASP A 174 79.90 -23.52 12.36
C ASP A 174 80.40 -24.45 13.48
N GLU A 175 79.50 -25.12 14.20
CA GLU A 175 79.87 -26.09 15.23
C GLU A 175 80.56 -27.32 14.62
N ILE A 176 80.06 -27.85 13.49
CA ILE A 176 80.71 -28.94 12.75
C ILE A 176 82.10 -28.51 12.25
N ASN A 177 82.23 -27.29 11.72
CA ASN A 177 83.50 -26.80 11.19
C ASN A 177 84.54 -26.55 12.31
N LYS A 178 84.07 -26.15 13.49
CA LYS A 178 84.87 -26.00 14.70
C LYS A 178 85.33 -27.36 15.26
N GLN A 179 84.47 -28.38 15.22
CA GLN A 179 84.86 -29.76 15.57
C GLN A 179 85.81 -30.37 14.54
N LEU A 180 85.78 -29.95 13.28
CA LEU A 180 86.75 -30.35 12.25
C LEU A 180 88.13 -29.68 12.41
N SER A 181 88.22 -28.59 13.19
CA SER A 181 89.45 -27.79 13.34
C SER A 181 90.21 -28.06 14.65
N ALA A 182 89.67 -28.92 15.54
CA ALA A 182 90.29 -29.30 16.81
C ALA A 182 90.61 -30.82 16.83
N ASP A 183 91.87 -31.10 16.54
CA ASP A 183 92.64 -32.35 16.61
C ASP A 183 92.59 -33.35 15.43
N PRO A 184 93.75 -33.65 14.79
CA PRO A 184 93.90 -34.62 13.71
C PRO A 184 94.38 -35.98 14.25
N ASP A 185 93.58 -37.04 14.12
CA ASP A 185 94.02 -38.36 13.63
C ASP A 185 92.99 -39.48 13.91
N SER A 186 92.95 -40.41 12.95
CA SER A 186 92.30 -41.73 12.97
C SER A 186 90.82 -41.83 12.52
N SER A 187 90.71 -42.09 11.23
CA SER A 187 89.71 -42.93 10.56
C SER A 187 89.10 -44.06 11.39
N ASN A 188 87.78 -44.04 11.60
CA ASN A 188 86.85 -45.01 11.02
C ASN A 188 85.40 -44.79 11.53
N PHE A 189 84.58 -44.27 10.62
CA PHE A 189 83.24 -44.70 10.24
C PHE A 189 82.37 -45.49 11.24
N SER A 190 81.16 -44.99 11.50
CA SER A 190 79.91 -45.77 11.45
C SER A 190 78.72 -44.84 11.25
N PHE A 191 78.29 -44.69 10.01
CA PHE A 191 76.99 -44.09 9.68
C PHE A 191 75.91 -45.14 9.98
N ASN A 192 75.31 -45.09 11.16
CA ASN A 192 74.14 -45.92 11.43
C ASN A 192 72.91 -45.24 10.81
N ASN A 193 72.69 -45.55 9.54
CA ASN A 193 71.38 -45.40 8.91
C ASN A 193 70.42 -46.35 9.61
N ASN A 194 69.51 -45.82 10.42
CA ASN A 194 68.24 -46.49 10.65
C ASN A 194 67.13 -45.66 9.98
N VAL A 195 67.04 -45.89 8.67
CA VAL A 195 65.82 -45.66 7.90
C VAL A 195 65.02 -46.95 8.03
N ASP A 196 64.01 -46.92 8.88
CA ASP A 196 62.80 -47.73 8.69
C ASP A 196 61.70 -46.72 8.34
N THR A 197 61.30 -46.59 7.06
CA THR A 197 60.22 -47.37 6.40
C THR A 197 59.00 -47.56 7.32
N GLN A 198 57.74 -47.34 6.93
CA GLN A 198 57.06 -47.18 5.65
C GLN A 198 55.61 -46.74 5.95
N THR A 199 55.03 -45.93 5.05
CA THR A 199 53.66 -45.97 4.50
C THR A 199 52.50 -46.70 5.23
N GLU A 200 51.37 -46.00 5.42
CA GLU A 200 50.01 -46.26 4.85
C GLU A 200 49.00 -45.25 5.49
N PHE A 201 48.31 -44.38 4.74
CA PHE A 201 47.05 -44.58 3.99
C PHE A 201 45.87 -45.13 4.80
N LEU A 202 45.04 -44.24 5.36
CA LEU A 202 43.66 -43.94 4.91
C LEU A 202 43.07 -42.79 5.73
#